data_AF-A0A6B8RED5-F1
#
_entry.id   AF-A0A6B8RED5-F1
#
_cell.length_a   1.000
_cell.length_b   1.000
_cell.length_c   1.000
_cell.angle_alpha   90.00
_cell.angle_beta   90.00
_cell.angle_gamma   90.00
#
_symmetry.space_group_name_H-M   'P 1'
#
loop_
_entity.id
_entity.type
_entity.pdbx_description
1 polymer ?
#
loop_
_entity_poly.entity_id
_entity_poly.type
_entity_poly.pdbx_seq_one_letter_code
_entity_poly.pdbx_strand_id
1 'polypeptide(L)'
;MRWEEVREQFPNEWVVCETLQSHSEGGFCFIEEVMVIDRFEDSRVAMKRYYELHQDKPLREYGFFHTSRETLQLREKWAGVRGPR
;
A
#
# COMPACT_ATOMS: atom_id res chain seq x y z
N MET A 1 2.09 -5.30 10.24
CA MET A 1 1.14 -4.58 11.11
C MET A 1 -0.16 -4.47 10.36
N ARG A 2 -1.28 -4.56 11.08
CA ARG A 2 -2.60 -4.39 10.49
C ARG A 2 -2.80 -2.95 10.05
N TRP A 3 -3.60 -2.74 9.01
CA TRP A 3 -3.86 -1.38 8.52
C TRP A 3 -4.43 -0.46 9.60
N GLU A 4 -5.29 -0.96 10.48
CA GLU A 4 -5.80 -0.22 11.64
C GLU A 4 -4.67 0.33 12.55
N GLU A 5 -3.66 -0.50 12.84
CA GLU A 5 -2.51 -0.11 13.67
C GLU A 5 -1.64 0.94 12.98
N VAL A 6 -1.51 0.87 11.65
CA VAL A 6 -0.79 1.88 10.85
C VAL A 6 -1.46 3.24 11.00
N ARG A 7 -2.79 3.28 10.94
CA ARG A 7 -3.54 4.53 11.07
C ARG A 7 -3.39 5.18 12.44
N GLU A 8 -3.33 4.37 13.49
CA GLU A 8 -3.11 4.84 14.86
C GLU A 8 -1.69 5.37 15.08
N GLN A 9 -0.69 4.69 14.51
CA GLN A 9 0.72 5.08 14.66
C GLN A 9 1.13 6.27 13.78
N PHE A 10 0.49 6.44 12.63
CA PHE A 10 0.85 7.42 11.60
C PHE A 10 -0.38 8.22 11.13
N PRO A 11 -1.07 8.95 12.01
CA PRO A 11 -2.33 9.62 11.67
C PRO A 11 -2.11 10.78 10.68
N ASN A 12 -2.94 10.84 9.64
CA ASN A 12 -2.92 11.90 8.60
C ASN A 12 -1.59 12.02 7.84
N GLU A 13 -0.94 10.90 7.57
CA GLU A 13 0.29 10.82 6.79
C GLU A 13 0.10 9.96 5.54
N TRP A 14 0.96 10.14 4.56
CA TRP A 14 1.19 9.20 3.48
C TRP A 14 2.22 8.17 3.90
N VAL A 15 1.88 6.89 3.80
CA VAL A 15 2.80 5.79 4.04
C VAL A 15 3.11 5.07 2.74
N VAL A 16 4.38 4.71 2.55
CA VAL A 16 4.83 3.76 1.54
C VAL A 16 5.04 2.44 2.24
N CYS A 17 4.44 1.37 1.73
CA CYS A 17 4.43 0.08 2.40
C CYS A 17 4.47 -1.09 1.42
N GLU A 18 4.95 -2.23 1.91
CA GLU A 18 4.83 -3.53 1.24
C GLU A 18 3.59 -4.25 1.77
N THR A 19 2.75 -4.76 0.88
CA THR A 19 1.61 -5.60 1.23
C THR A 19 2.12 -6.97 1.69
N LEU A 20 1.72 -7.38 2.90
CA LEU A 20 2.06 -8.70 3.46
C LEU A 20 0.88 -9.67 3.34
N GLN A 21 -0.33 -9.17 3.57
CA GLN A 21 -1.55 -9.96 3.51
C GLN A 21 -2.69 -9.15 2.89
N SER A 22 -3.40 -9.80 1.97
CA SER A 22 -4.62 -9.28 1.37
C SER A 22 -5.56 -10.41 1.00
N HIS A 23 -6.85 -10.10 0.90
CA HIS A 23 -7.85 -11.05 0.40
C HIS A 23 -8.66 -10.44 -0.75
N SER A 24 -9.10 -11.31 -1.66
CA SER A 24 -9.99 -10.93 -2.76
C SER A 24 -11.44 -11.18 -2.37
N GLU A 25 -12.29 -10.17 -2.51
CA GLU A 25 -13.74 -10.30 -2.34
C GLU A 25 -14.47 -9.38 -3.33
N GLY A 26 -15.47 -9.92 -4.04
CA GLY A 26 -16.35 -9.12 -4.91
C GLY A 26 -15.66 -8.34 -6.05
N GLY A 27 -14.50 -8.80 -6.54
CA GLY A 27 -13.71 -8.10 -7.57
C GLY A 27 -12.81 -6.98 -7.02
N PHE A 28 -12.64 -6.95 -5.70
CA PHE A 28 -11.72 -6.08 -4.98
C PHE A 28 -10.69 -6.91 -4.23
N CYS A 29 -9.54 -6.30 -3.99
CA CYS A 29 -8.51 -6.76 -3.09
C CYS A 29 -8.50 -5.83 -1.88
N PHE A 30 -8.60 -6.41 -0.69
CA PHE A 30 -8.57 -5.73 0.59
C PHE A 30 -7.22 -6.00 1.24
N ILE A 31 -6.45 -4.95 1.51
CA ILE A 31 -5.14 -5.07 2.16
C ILE A 31 -5.37 -5.06 3.68
N GLU A 32 -4.96 -6.14 4.33
CA GLU A 32 -5.13 -6.34 5.77
C GLU A 32 -3.86 -5.96 6.54
N GLU A 33 -2.71 -6.46 6.06
CA GLU A 33 -1.43 -6.27 6.72
C GLU A 33 -0.39 -5.71 5.78
N VAL A 34 0.38 -4.77 6.31
CA VAL A 34 1.47 -4.11 5.61
C VAL A 34 2.73 -4.02 6.46
N MET A 35 3.86 -3.91 5.79
CA MET A 35 5.11 -3.43 6.36
C MET A 35 5.32 -1.98 5.90
N VAL A 36 5.24 -1.03 6.83
CA VAL A 36 5.55 0.39 6.54
C VAL A 36 7.05 0.52 6.29
N ILE A 37 7.41 1.13 5.16
CA ILE A 37 8.79 1.35 4.73
C ILE A 37 9.19 2.79 5.04
N ASP A 38 8.37 3.75 4.60
CA ASP A 38 8.62 5.18 4.77
C ASP A 38 7.29 5.94 4.97
N ARG A 39 7.37 7.13 5.56
CA ARG A 39 6.23 8.02 5.85
C ARG A 39 6.52 9.46 5.39
N PHE A 40 5.49 10.16 4.94
CA PHE A 40 5.59 11.50 4.36
C PHE A 40 4.31 12.31 4.61
N GLU A 41 4.45 13.63 4.72
CA GLU A 41 3.30 14.54 4.74
C GLU A 41 2.79 14.84 3.31
N ASP A 42 3.66 14.74 2.30
CA ASP A 42 3.35 15.06 0.90
C ASP A 42 3.21 13.80 0.03
N SER A 43 2.08 13.72 -0.68
CA SER A 43 1.75 12.61 -1.59
C SER A 43 2.76 12.44 -2.73
N ARG A 44 3.34 13.53 -3.22
CA ARG A 44 4.32 13.52 -4.33
C ARG A 44 5.63 12.88 -3.89
N VAL A 45 6.03 13.10 -2.65
CA VAL A 45 7.24 12.50 -2.08
C VAL A 45 7.01 11.00 -1.86
N ALA A 46 5.87 10.61 -1.29
CA ALA A 46 5.48 9.21 -1.14
C ALA A 46 5.43 8.47 -2.50
N MET A 47 4.81 9.09 -3.51
CA MET A 47 4.73 8.55 -4.86
C MET A 47 6.12 8.38 -5.49
N LYS A 48 7.00 9.37 -5.36
CA LYS A 48 8.38 9.27 -5.83
C LYS A 48 9.11 8.10 -5.18
N ARG A 49 9.01 7.97 -3.85
CA ARG A 49 9.63 6.89 -3.09
C ARG A 49 9.11 5.51 -3.50
N TYR A 50 7.81 5.39 -3.69
CA TYR A 50 7.19 4.18 -4.25
C TYR A 50 7.80 3.79 -5.60
N TYR A 51 7.98 4.74 -6.52
CA TYR A 51 8.58 4.45 -7.82
C TYR A 51 10.03 4.00 -7.73
N GLU A 52 10.84 4.62 -6.87
CA GLU A 52 12.22 4.22 -6.63
C GLU A 52 12.30 2.76 -6.13
N LEU A 53 11.44 2.39 -5.18
CA LEU A 53 11.35 1.02 -4.66
C LEU A 53 10.89 0.03 -5.72
N HIS A 54 9.89 0.41 -6.52
CA HIS A 54 9.35 -0.45 -7.56
C HIS A 54 10.33 -0.64 -8.73
N GLN A 55 11.17 0.35 -9.02
CA GLN A 55 12.26 0.21 -9.99
C GLN A 55 13.35 -0.75 -9.51
N ASP A 56 13.71 -0.70 -8.22
CA ASP A 56 14.71 -1.59 -7.62
C ASP A 56 14.20 -3.04 -7.49
N LYS A 57 12.95 -3.21 -7.04
CA LYS A 57 12.35 -4.53 -6.78
C LYS A 57 10.91 -4.60 -7.32
N PRO A 58 10.73 -4.74 -8.65
CA PRO A 58 9.40 -4.69 -9.28
C PRO A 58 8.49 -5.87 -8.90
N LEU A 59 9.07 -6.98 -8.44
CA LEU A 59 8.31 -8.17 -8.02
C LEU A 59 7.69 -8.04 -6.63
N ARG A 60 8.07 -7.01 -5.86
CA ARG A 60 7.48 -6.76 -4.54
C ARG A 60 6.21 -5.93 -4.65
N GLU A 61 5.24 -6.25 -3.81
CA GLU A 61 3.94 -5.60 -3.78
C GLU A 61 3.98 -4.31 -2.96
N TYR A 62 4.64 -3.29 -3.51
CA TYR A 62 4.63 -1.96 -2.91
C TYR A 62 3.33 -1.21 -3.20
N GLY A 63 2.95 -0.32 -2.27
CA GLY A 63 1.90 0.66 -2.44
C GLY A 63 2.20 1.92 -1.63
N PHE A 64 1.44 2.97 -1.89
CA PHE A 64 1.45 4.16 -1.04
C PHE A 64 0.02 4.63 -0.80
N PHE A 65 -0.31 4.90 0.46
CA PHE A 65 -1.66 5.19 0.89
C PHE A 65 -1.68 6.28 1.95
N HIS A 66 -2.73 7.08 1.96
CA HIS A 66 -2.97 8.03 3.04
C HIS A 66 -3.70 7.33 4.20
N THR A 67 -3.24 7.53 5.43
CA THR A 67 -3.78 6.84 6.62
C THR A 67 -5.15 7.35 7.07
N SER A 68 -5.68 8.40 6.43
CA SER A 68 -7.09 8.76 6.60
C SER A 68 -8.07 7.73 6.01
N ARG A 69 -7.60 6.81 5.16
CA ARG A 69 -8.43 5.73 4.61
C ARG A 69 -8.70 4.69 5.68
N GLU A 70 -9.97 4.48 6.00
CA GLU A 70 -10.36 3.45 6.98
C GLU A 70 -10.00 2.04 6.51
N THR A 71 -10.23 1.76 5.23
CA THR A 71 -9.91 0.48 4.60
C THR A 71 -9.11 0.70 3.31
N LEU A 72 -8.22 -0.26 3.03
CA LEU A 72 -7.48 -0.30 1.77
C LEU A 72 -8.15 -1.27 0.81
N GLN A 73 -9.15 -0.75 0.09
CA GLN A 73 -9.86 -1.47 -0.97
C GLN A 73 -9.34 -1.03 -2.34
N LEU A 74 -8.77 -1.97 -3.10
CA LEU A 74 -8.32 -1.76 -4.46
C LEU A 74 -9.13 -2.64 -5.40
N ARG A 75 -9.52 -2.13 -6.57
CA ARG A 75 -10.09 -3.02 -7.60
C ARG A 75 -8.99 -3.99 -8.06
N GLU A 76 -9.30 -5.26 -8.30
CA GLU A 76 -8.28 -6.30 -8.56
C GLU A 76 -7.30 -5.97 -9.71
N LYS A 77 -7.72 -5.19 -10.71
CA LYS A 77 -6.81 -4.70 -11.77
C LYS A 77 -5.70 -3.75 -11.29
N TRP A 78 -5.85 -3.19 -10.09
CA TRP A 78 -4.94 -2.22 -9.46
C TRP A 78 -4.24 -2.78 -8.22
N ALA A 79 -4.62 -3.98 -7.76
CA ALA A 79 -4.10 -4.62 -6.55
C ALA A 79 -2.70 -5.23 -6.74
N GLY A 80 -1.88 -4.61 -7.58
CA GLY A 80 -0.68 -5.19 -8.17
C GLY A 80 -0.95 -5.59 -9.61
N VAL A 81 -0.07 -5.17 -10.51
CA VAL A 81 -0.01 -5.68 -11.89
C VAL A 81 0.24 -7.18 -11.80
N ARG A 82 -0.84 -7.98 -11.72
CA ARG A 82 -0.79 -9.42 -11.93
C ARG A 82 -0.55 -9.65 -13.43
N GLY A 83 0.72 -9.76 -13.82
CA GLY A 83 1.07 -10.48 -15.05
C GLY A 83 0.61 -11.94 -14.93
N PRO A 84 0.28 -12.61 -16.05
CA PRO A 84 -0.24 -13.98 -16.01
C PRO A 84 0.79 -14.91 -15.35
N ARG A 85 0.30 -15.82 -14.52
CA ARG A 85 1.05 -16.99 -14.07
C ARG A 85 1.36 -17.91 -15.26
#